data_AF-A0A7L0CGD6-F1
#
_entry.id   AF-A0A7L0CGD6-F1
#
_cell.length_a   1.000
_cell.length_b   1.000
_cell.length_c   1.000
_cell.angle_alpha   90.00
_cell.angle_beta   90.00
_cell.angle_gamma   90.00
#
_symmetry.space_group_name_H-M   'P 1'
#
loop_
_entity.id
_entity.type
_entity.pdbx_description
1 polymer ?
#
loop_
_entity_poly.entity_id
_entity_poly.type
_entity_poly.pdbx_seq_one_letter_code
_entity_poly.pdbx_strand_id
1 'polypeptide(L)'
;KAVKEGVLEKRSDGLLQLWKKKRCILTEEGLLLIPPKQPPPQQPLPAEPAAKIKELHFSNMKTVDCVERKGKYVYFTVVMAEGKEIDFRCAQEQGWNAAITLQMVQYKNRQAILAVRS
;
A
#
# COMPACT_ATOMS: atom_id res chain seq x y z
N LYS A 1 -3.38 -13.93 -7.14
CA LYS A 1 -4.79 -13.53 -7.40
C LYS A 1 -5.07 -12.22 -6.67
N ALA A 2 -5.89 -11.32 -7.24
CA ALA A 2 -6.26 -10.08 -6.57
C ALA A 2 -7.39 -10.34 -5.56
N VAL A 3 -7.21 -9.86 -4.33
CA VAL A 3 -8.20 -9.88 -3.25
C VAL A 3 -9.03 -8.59 -3.27
N LYS A 4 -8.41 -7.46 -3.59
CA LYS A 4 -9.06 -6.16 -3.74
C LYS A 4 -8.28 -5.29 -4.72
N GLU A 5 -9.01 -4.56 -5.57
CA GLU A 5 -8.44 -3.54 -6.45
C GLU A 5 -9.11 -2.18 -6.22
N GLY A 6 -8.38 -1.10 -6.45
CA GLY A 6 -8.96 0.24 -6.44
C GLY A 6 -7.92 1.33 -6.29
N VAL A 7 -8.32 2.46 -5.72
CA VAL A 7 -7.44 3.62 -5.50
C VAL A 7 -7.19 3.80 -4.01
N LEU A 8 -5.94 4.06 -3.65
CA LEU A 8 -5.51 4.43 -2.30
C LEU A 8 -4.62 5.67 -2.39
N GLU A 9 -4.75 6.60 -1.44
CA GLU A 9 -3.89 7.78 -1.42
C GLU A 9 -2.70 7.53 -0.50
N LYS A 10 -1.47 7.58 -1.05
CA LYS A 10 -0.22 7.45 -0.29
C LYS A 10 0.34 8.83 0.01
N ARG A 11 0.80 9.07 1.25
CA ARG A 11 1.56 10.27 1.59
C ARG A 11 2.92 10.25 0.90
N SER A 12 3.36 11.40 0.38
CA SER A 12 4.68 11.57 -0.21
C SER A 12 5.70 11.90 0.86
N ASP A 13 6.92 11.41 0.71
CA ASP A 13 8.00 11.57 1.68
C ASP A 13 8.72 12.94 1.51
N GLY A 14 8.24 13.79 0.59
CA GLY A 14 8.82 15.11 0.30
C GLY A 14 8.32 16.23 1.22
N LEU A 15 8.92 17.41 1.09
CA LEU A 15 8.66 18.58 1.94
C LEU A 15 7.17 18.94 2.09
N LEU A 16 6.39 18.80 1.01
CA LEU A 16 4.98 19.17 0.98
C LEU A 16 4.02 18.09 1.54
N GLN A 17 4.51 16.88 1.84
CA GLN A 17 3.72 15.79 2.46
C GLN A 17 2.35 15.54 1.79
N LEU A 18 2.32 15.58 0.45
CA LEU A 18 1.09 15.49 -0.34
C LEU A 18 0.53 14.07 -0.41
N TRP A 19 -0.79 13.97 -0.48
CA TRP A 19 -1.51 12.71 -0.73
C TRP A 19 -1.62 12.44 -2.23
N LYS A 20 -1.01 11.35 -2.70
CA LYS A 20 -1.01 10.96 -4.11
C LYS A 20 -1.83 9.70 -4.32
N LYS A 21 -2.82 9.76 -5.21
CA LYS A 21 -3.61 8.59 -5.64
C LYS A 21 -2.70 7.56 -6.32
N LYS A 22 -2.82 6.30 -5.89
CA LYS A 22 -2.17 5.13 -6.48
C LYS A 22 -3.24 4.11 -6.83
N ARG A 23 -3.12 3.47 -7.99
CA ARG A 23 -3.89 2.26 -8.26
C ARG A 23 -3.26 1.15 -7.44
N CYS A 24 -4.07 0.47 -6.64
CA CYS A 24 -3.61 -0.53 -5.70
C CYS A 24 -4.27 -1.87 -6.00
N ILE A 25 -3.48 -2.93 -5.83
CA ILE A 25 -3.93 -4.32 -5.90
C ILE A 25 -3.45 -5.00 -4.63
N LEU A 26 -4.40 -5.43 -3.80
CA LEU A 26 -4.15 -6.31 -2.66
C LEU A 26 -4.12 -7.74 -3.17
N THR A 27 -3.05 -8.47 -2.87
CA THR A 27 -2.90 -9.89 -3.18
C THR A 27 -2.80 -10.69 -1.88
N GLU A 28 -2.68 -12.00 -2.00
CA GLU A 28 -2.44 -12.88 -0.85
C GLU A 28 -1.07 -12.66 -0.20
N GLU A 29 -0.13 -12.04 -0.92
CA GLU A 29 1.28 -11.90 -0.57
C GLU A 29 1.68 -10.45 -0.25
N GLY A 30 0.91 -9.45 -0.70
CA GLY A 30 1.21 -8.06 -0.40
C GLY A 30 0.28 -7.03 -1.03
N LEU A 31 0.73 -5.78 -1.01
CA LEU A 31 0.05 -4.63 -1.62
C LEU A 31 0.91 -4.05 -2.75
N LEU A 32 0.40 -4.10 -3.97
CA LEU A 32 1.02 -3.50 -5.14
C LEU A 32 0.55 -2.06 -5.31
N LEU A 33 1.49 -1.12 -5.40
CA LEU A 33 1.26 0.29 -5.67
C LEU A 33 1.68 0.60 -7.11
N ILE A 34 0.69 0.75 -7.98
CA ILE A 34 0.88 1.01 -9.40
C ILE A 34 0.81 2.53 -9.61
N PRO A 35 1.86 3.16 -10.15
CA PRO A 35 1.81 4.56 -10.51
C PRO A 35 0.82 4.80 -11.65
N PRO A 36 0.22 6.00 -11.74
CA PRO A 36 -0.56 6.35 -12.92
C PRO A 36 0.33 6.24 -14.17
N LYS A 37 -0.19 5.63 -15.25
CA LYS A 37 0.50 5.60 -16.55
C LYS A 37 0.77 7.05 -16.94
N GLN A 38 2.04 7.45 -17.06
CA GLN A 38 2.38 8.72 -17.70
C GLN A 38 1.98 8.61 -19.18
N PRO A 39 1.29 9.61 -19.77
CA PRO A 39 1.15 9.67 -21.21
C PRO A 39 2.55 9.73 -21.85
N PRO A 40 2.75 9.12 -23.03
CA PRO A 40 4.04 9.19 -23.72
C PRO A 40 4.47 10.66 -23.86
N PRO A 41 5.74 11.00 -23.59
CA PRO A 41 6.21 12.37 -23.69
C PRO A 41 6.03 12.87 -25.12
N GLN A 42 5.23 13.92 -25.31
CA GLN A 42 5.04 14.56 -26.62
C GLN A 42 6.19 15.49 -27.02
N GLN A 43 7.21 15.68 -26.17
CA GLN A 43 8.41 16.47 -26.48
C GLN A 43 9.63 15.94 -25.69
N PRO A 44 10.87 16.10 -26.20
CA PRO A 44 12.09 15.69 -25.51
C PRO A 44 12.40 16.63 -24.34
N LEU A 45 11.68 16.47 -23.23
CA LEU A 45 12.04 17.02 -21.92
C LEU A 45 12.86 15.96 -21.14
N PRO A 46 13.74 16.36 -20.20
CA PRO A 46 14.55 15.40 -19.46
C PRO A 46 13.63 14.39 -18.77
N ALA A 47 13.79 13.11 -19.13
CA ALA A 47 12.93 12.03 -18.68
C ALA A 47 12.97 11.95 -17.14
N GLU A 48 11.87 12.27 -16.47
CA GLU A 48 11.68 11.86 -15.09
C GLU A 48 11.74 10.33 -15.03
N PRO A 49 12.44 9.73 -14.05
CA PRO A 49 12.54 8.28 -13.97
C PRO A 49 11.14 7.68 -13.84
N ALA A 50 10.79 6.80 -14.80
CA ALA A 50 9.52 6.10 -14.82
C ALA A 50 9.25 5.49 -13.44
N ALA A 51 8.15 5.91 -12.80
CA ALA A 51 7.79 5.41 -11.50
C ALA A 51 7.59 3.89 -11.60
N LYS A 52 8.42 3.12 -10.91
CA LYS A 52 8.33 1.65 -10.88
C LYS A 52 7.13 1.24 -10.02
N ILE A 53 6.49 0.13 -10.38
CA ILE A 53 5.52 -0.54 -9.50
C ILE A 53 6.25 -0.86 -8.20
N LYS A 54 5.67 -0.46 -7.06
CA LYS A 54 6.22 -0.76 -5.75
C LYS A 54 5.36 -1.80 -5.07
N GLU A 55 5.96 -2.92 -4.73
CA GLU A 55 5.30 -3.98 -3.95
C GLU A 55 5.69 -3.85 -2.48
N LEU A 56 4.68 -3.87 -1.62
CA LEU A 56 4.85 -3.98 -0.18
C LEU A 56 4.48 -5.42 0.19
N HIS A 57 5.49 -6.25 0.42
CA HIS A 57 5.28 -7.67 0.71
C HIS A 57 4.93 -7.89 2.19
N PHE A 58 3.99 -8.79 2.50
CA PHE A 58 3.58 -9.06 3.88
C PHE A 58 4.69 -9.68 4.73
N SER A 59 5.64 -10.40 4.12
CA SER A 59 6.85 -10.86 4.83
C SER A 59 7.64 -9.71 5.43
N ASN A 60 7.57 -8.53 4.81
CA ASN A 60 8.31 -7.33 5.20
C ASN A 60 7.42 -6.31 5.92
N MET A 61 6.14 -6.62 6.19
CA MET A 61 5.24 -5.76 6.95
C MET A 61 5.19 -6.17 8.42
N LYS A 62 5.49 -5.23 9.30
CA LYS A 62 5.38 -5.40 10.74
C LYS A 62 3.93 -5.29 11.19
N THR A 63 3.29 -4.15 10.91
CA THR A 63 1.91 -3.85 11.34
C THR A 63 1.20 -2.89 10.38
N VAL A 64 -0.12 -2.80 10.53
CA VAL A 64 -0.98 -1.79 9.91
C VAL A 64 -1.72 -1.09 11.04
N ASP A 65 -1.34 0.15 11.32
CA ASP A 65 -1.87 0.90 12.46
C ASP A 65 -2.94 1.89 11.98
N CYS A 66 -4.15 1.78 12.52
CA CYS A 66 -5.22 2.73 12.24
C CYS A 66 -5.01 3.96 13.12
N VAL A 67 -4.70 5.09 12.50
CA VAL A 67 -4.28 6.28 13.23
C VAL A 67 -5.47 7.17 13.56
N GLU A 68 -6.33 7.47 12.57
CA GLU A 68 -7.38 8.47 12.73
C GLU A 68 -8.55 8.22 11.77
N ARG A 69 -9.76 8.57 12.20
CA ARG A 69 -10.92 8.73 11.33
C ARG A 69 -11.36 10.20 11.38
N LYS A 70 -11.25 10.90 10.25
CA LYS A 70 -11.55 12.33 10.17
C LYS A 70 -12.39 12.64 8.94
N GLY A 71 -13.60 13.13 9.19
CA GLY A 71 -14.61 13.33 8.14
C GLY A 71 -14.85 12.03 7.37
N LYS A 72 -14.74 12.08 6.04
CA LYS A 72 -14.93 10.91 5.17
C LYS A 72 -13.72 10.00 5.06
N TYR A 73 -12.57 10.36 5.66
CA TYR A 73 -11.31 9.64 5.45
C TYR A 73 -10.89 8.83 6.67
N VAL A 74 -10.34 7.66 6.39
CA VAL A 74 -9.58 6.83 7.34
C VAL A 74 -8.10 6.97 7.01
N TYR A 75 -7.30 7.25 8.03
CA TYR A 75 -5.85 7.38 7.96
C TYR A 75 -5.20 6.20 8.66
N PHE A 76 -4.22 5.59 8.01
CA PHE A 76 -3.51 4.43 8.54
C PHE A 76 -2.08 4.39 8.04
N THR A 77 -1.23 3.74 8.83
CA THR A 77 0.20 3.61 8.54
C THR A 77 0.55 2.15 8.39
N VAL A 78 1.28 1.82 7.31
CA VAL A 78 1.91 0.51 7.15
C VAL A 78 3.34 0.64 7.62
N VAL A 79 3.69 -0.11 8.66
CA VAL A 79 5.04 -0.15 9.21
C VAL A 79 5.77 -1.36 8.64
N MET A 80 6.88 -1.12 7.95
CA MET A 80 7.73 -2.16 7.40
C MET A 80 8.68 -2.72 8.48
N ALA A 81 9.20 -3.93 8.27
CA ALA A 81 10.13 -4.59 9.19
C ALA A 81 11.43 -3.80 9.40
N GLU A 82 11.87 -3.06 8.37
CA GLU A 82 13.02 -2.14 8.42
C GLU A 82 12.74 -0.83 9.19
N GLY A 83 11.57 -0.69 9.81
CA GLY A 83 11.15 0.51 10.53
C GLY A 83 10.60 1.63 9.64
N LYS A 84 10.59 1.44 8.31
CA LYS A 84 10.00 2.40 7.38
C LYS A 84 8.48 2.46 7.55
N GLU A 85 7.96 3.67 7.74
CA GLU A 85 6.52 3.93 7.82
C GLU A 85 5.99 4.50 6.50
N ILE A 86 4.81 4.04 6.10
CA ILE A 86 4.14 4.49 4.88
C ILE A 86 2.70 4.83 5.21
N ASP A 87 2.36 6.11 5.13
CA ASP A 87 1.01 6.56 5.44
C ASP A 87 0.09 6.52 4.23
N PHE A 88 -1.13 6.09 4.50
CA PHE A 88 -2.20 6.01 3.54
C PHE A 88 -3.46 6.66 4.09
N ARG A 89 -4.30 7.11 3.17
CA ARG A 89 -5.70 7.42 3.48
C ARG A 89 -6.62 6.93 2.38
N CYS A 90 -7.84 6.61 2.77
CA CYS A 90 -8.93 6.26 1.86
C CYS A 90 -10.26 6.75 2.41
N ALA A 91 -11.28 6.77 1.56
CA ALA A 91 -12.63 6.99 2.04
C ALA A 91 -13.09 5.78 2.88
N GLN A 92 -13.85 6.04 3.95
CA GLN A 92 -14.19 5.04 4.97
C GLN A 92 -14.87 3.80 4.40
N GLU A 93 -15.77 3.98 3.44
CA GLU A 93 -16.51 2.92 2.77
C GLU A 93 -15.62 1.98 1.94
N GLN A 94 -14.40 2.39 1.61
CA GLN A 94 -13.48 1.55 0.83
C GLN A 94 -12.82 0.46 1.68
N GLY A 95 -12.72 0.66 3.01
CA GLY A 95 -12.26 -0.36 3.95
C GLY A 95 -10.84 -0.89 3.71
N TRP A 96 -9.94 -0.10 3.11
CA TRP A 96 -8.60 -0.57 2.74
C TRP A 96 -7.77 -1.03 3.93
N ASN A 97 -7.77 -0.28 5.04
CA ASN A 97 -7.02 -0.64 6.24
C ASN A 97 -7.45 -2.03 6.75
N ALA A 98 -8.75 -2.27 6.89
CA ALA A 98 -9.29 -3.54 7.35
C ALA A 98 -8.94 -4.69 6.40
N ALA A 99 -9.07 -4.48 5.08
CA ALA A 99 -8.72 -5.49 4.09
C ALA A 99 -7.24 -5.86 4.13
N ILE A 100 -6.34 -4.88 4.23
CA ILE A 100 -4.89 -5.12 4.31
C ILE A 100 -4.55 -5.85 5.63
N THR A 101 -5.10 -5.40 6.76
CA THR A 101 -4.88 -6.05 8.06
C THR A 101 -5.32 -7.51 8.03
N LEU A 102 -6.53 -7.80 7.55
CA LEU A 102 -7.04 -9.17 7.49
C LEU A 102 -6.17 -10.06 6.59
N GLN A 103 -5.78 -9.55 5.43
CA GLN A 103 -4.96 -10.30 4.49
C GLN A 103 -3.55 -10.57 5.03
N MET A 104 -2.95 -9.61 5.74
CA MET A 104 -1.66 -9.78 6.41
C MET A 104 -1.74 -10.83 7.52
N VAL A 105 -2.80 -10.84 8.33
CA VAL A 105 -3.02 -11.86 9.36
C VAL A 105 -3.14 -13.25 8.73
N GLN A 106 -3.93 -13.38 7.67
CA GLN A 106 -4.05 -14.65 6.95
C GLN A 106 -2.70 -15.13 6.40
N TYR A 107 -1.90 -14.24 5.81
CA TYR A 107 -0.56 -14.57 5.34
C TYR A 107 0.33 -15.09 6.49
N LYS A 108 0.41 -14.37 7.60
CA LYS A 108 1.24 -14.75 8.75
C LYS A 108 0.79 -16.09 9.36
N ASN A 109 -0.51 -16.34 9.43
CA ASN A 109 -1.04 -17.62 9.88
C ASN A 109 -0.65 -18.78 8.95
N ARG A 110 -0.72 -18.59 7.63
CA ARG A 110 -0.26 -19.62 6.66
C ARG A 110 1.22 -19.93 6.87
N GLN A 111 2.06 -18.91 7.00
CA GLN A 111 3.50 -19.09 7.23
C GLN A 111 3.79 -19.82 8.55
N ALA A 112 3.09 -19.47 9.64
CA ALA A 112 3.24 -20.13 10.92
C ALA A 112 2.86 -21.62 10.86
N ILE A 113 1.76 -21.98 10.17
CA ILE A 113 1.36 -23.37 9.97
C ILE A 113 2.43 -24.15 9.18
N LEU A 114 2.97 -23.55 8.12
CA LEU A 114 4.02 -24.20 7.32
C LEU A 114 5.30 -24.44 8.13
N ALA A 115 5.71 -23.48 8.95
CA ALA A 115 6.90 -23.58 9.79
C ALA A 115 6.78 -24.63 10.92
N VAL A 116 5.57 -24.96 11.36
CA VAL A 116 5.33 -25.99 12.38
C VAL A 116 5.26 -27.40 11.78
N ARG A 117 4.95 -27.52 10.48
CA ARG A 117 4.82 -28.80 9.77
C ARG A 117 6.12 -29.28 9.12
N SER A 118 7.14 -28.41 9.08
CA SER A 118 8.52 -28.70 8.64
C SER A 118 9.39 -29.13 9.80
#